data_AF-A0A5N5D2A4-F1
#
_entry.id   AF-A0A5N5D2A4-F1
#
_cell.length_a   1.000
_cell.length_b   1.000
_cell.length_c   1.000
_cell.angle_alpha   90.00
_cell.angle_beta   90.00
_cell.angle_gamma   90.00
#
_symmetry.space_group_name_H-M   'P 1'
#
loop_
_entity.id
_entity.type
_entity.pdbx_description
1 polymer ?
#
loop_
_entity_poly.entity_id
_entity_poly.type
_entity_poly.pdbx_seq_one_letter_code
_entity_poly.pdbx_strand_id
1 'polypeptide(L)'
;MVLIDEKSKLCAHGFSFRNWPGPGEEAAASFGLSHVVIVPPNVRTIIVGGQIGIADDGSVPEDLATEVREAFEHVGRALQAAGLGEDAWEYVYKCISLTTGLNKPDNDV
;
A
#
# COMPACT_ATOMS: atom_id res chain seq x y z
N MET A 1 -0.07 0.43 -6.52
CA MET A 1 0.50 -0.91 -6.22
C MET A 1 1.21 -1.38 -7.49
N VAL A 2 2.49 -1.72 -7.37
CA VAL A 2 3.52 -1.55 -8.43
C VAL A 2 3.58 -2.71 -9.45
N LEU A 3 3.51 -2.30 -10.72
CA LEU A 3 4.32 -2.66 -11.91
C LEU A 3 4.83 -4.11 -11.99
N ILE A 4 4.24 -4.87 -12.92
CA ILE A 4 4.77 -6.14 -13.41
C ILE A 4 5.40 -5.85 -14.77
N ASP A 5 6.62 -5.31 -14.75
CA ASP A 5 7.53 -5.44 -15.90
C ASP A 5 9.00 -5.33 -15.46
N GLU A 6 9.25 -4.64 -14.34
CA GLU A 6 10.55 -4.66 -13.64
C GLU A 6 10.50 -5.56 -12.40
N LYS A 7 11.58 -6.33 -12.16
CA LYS A 7 11.69 -7.14 -10.94
C LYS A 7 11.61 -6.20 -9.72
N SER A 8 10.59 -6.39 -8.88
CA SER A 8 10.44 -5.68 -7.59
C SER A 8 11.79 -5.51 -6.88
N LYS A 9 12.08 -4.32 -6.37
CA LYS A 9 13.29 -4.05 -5.57
C LYS A 9 13.45 -5.01 -4.39
N LEU A 10 12.34 -5.53 -3.86
CA LEU A 10 12.35 -6.52 -2.78
C LEU A 10 13.04 -7.84 -3.17
N CYS A 11 13.09 -8.19 -4.46
CA CYS A 11 13.83 -9.35 -4.94
C CYS A 11 15.34 -9.25 -4.63
N ALA A 12 15.91 -8.04 -4.61
CA ALA A 12 17.30 -7.82 -4.21
C ALA A 12 17.54 -8.11 -2.72
N HIS A 13 16.48 -8.13 -1.91
CA HIS A 13 16.49 -8.48 -0.49
C HIS A 13 16.07 -9.93 -0.22
N GLY A 14 15.99 -10.77 -1.26
CA GLY A 14 15.68 -12.20 -1.14
C GLY A 14 14.19 -12.53 -1.07
N PHE A 15 13.30 -11.56 -1.29
CA PHE A 15 11.88 -11.84 -1.46
C PHE A 15 11.65 -12.62 -2.75
N SER A 16 10.65 -13.49 -2.74
CA SER A 16 10.15 -14.10 -3.97
C SER A 16 8.63 -14.06 -4.03
N PHE A 17 8.11 -13.95 -5.25
CA PHE A 17 6.68 -13.80 -5.52
C PHE A 17 6.22 -14.97 -6.39
N ARG A 18 5.05 -15.53 -6.09
CA ARG A 18 4.49 -16.66 -6.82
C ARG A 18 3.02 -16.43 -7.16
N ASN A 19 2.63 -16.95 -8.32
CA ASN A 19 1.26 -17.06 -8.75
C ASN A 19 0.94 -18.54 -8.97
N TRP A 20 -0.30 -18.93 -8.72
CA TRP A 20 -0.74 -20.28 -9.10
C TRP A 20 -0.92 -20.33 -10.64
N PRO A 21 -0.63 -21.47 -11.29
CA PRO A 21 -0.41 -21.52 -12.74
C PRO A 21 -1.69 -21.33 -13.56
N GLY A 22 -1.54 -20.84 -14.80
CA GLY A 22 -2.64 -20.65 -15.74
C GLY A 22 -3.46 -19.40 -15.41
N PRO A 23 -4.76 -19.49 -15.07
CA PRO A 23 -5.58 -18.30 -14.83
C PRO A 23 -5.08 -17.42 -13.68
N GLY A 24 -4.30 -17.95 -12.73
CA GLY A 24 -3.69 -17.15 -11.67
C GLY A 24 -2.57 -16.24 -12.16
N GLU A 25 -1.80 -16.65 -13.16
CA GLU A 25 -0.77 -15.81 -13.77
C GLU A 25 -1.40 -14.69 -14.60
N GLU A 26 -2.48 -14.99 -15.32
CA GLU A 26 -3.28 -14.02 -16.09
C GLU A 26 -3.95 -12.98 -15.18
N ALA A 27 -4.55 -13.43 -14.07
CA ALA A 27 -5.17 -12.53 -13.09
C ALA A 27 -4.13 -11.64 -12.41
N ALA A 28 -2.98 -12.21 -12.01
CA ALA A 28 -1.89 -11.45 -11.40
C ALA A 28 -1.39 -10.33 -12.33
N ALA A 29 -1.16 -10.65 -13.61
CA ALA A 29 -0.79 -9.67 -14.63
C ALA A 29 -1.83 -8.56 -14.78
N SER A 30 -3.12 -8.93 -14.83
CA SER A 30 -4.23 -7.99 -15.03
C SER A 30 -4.43 -7.03 -13.85
N PHE A 31 -4.25 -7.52 -12.62
CA PHE A 31 -4.45 -6.71 -11.40
C PHE A 31 -3.19 -6.04 -10.87
N GLY A 32 -2.00 -6.33 -11.44
CA GLY A 32 -0.74 -5.77 -10.95
C GLY A 32 -0.38 -6.29 -9.54
N LEU A 33 -0.62 -7.58 -9.28
CA LEU A 33 -0.39 -8.20 -7.97
C LEU A 33 0.41 -9.50 -8.06
N SER A 34 0.80 -10.04 -6.91
CA SER A 34 1.24 -11.42 -6.77
C SER A 34 0.37 -12.13 -5.73
N HIS A 35 0.00 -13.37 -5.99
CA HIS A 35 -0.85 -14.15 -5.06
C HIS A 35 -0.12 -14.51 -3.77
N VAL A 36 1.18 -14.79 -3.88
CA VAL A 36 2.03 -15.21 -2.77
C VAL A 36 3.28 -14.33 -2.73
N VAL A 37 3.65 -13.90 -1.53
CA VAL A 37 4.95 -13.33 -1.20
C VAL A 37 5.64 -14.25 -0.20
N ILE A 38 6.89 -14.61 -0.48
CA ILE A 38 7.76 -15.38 0.41
C ILE A 38 8.81 -14.41 0.94
N VAL A 39 8.75 -14.15 2.25
CA VAL A 39 9.68 -13.28 2.97
C VAL A 39 10.86 -14.12 3.47
N PRO A 40 12.11 -13.76 3.15
CA PRO A 40 13.27 -14.54 3.59
C PRO A 40 13.50 -14.42 5.10
N PRO A 41 14.15 -15.42 5.72
CA PRO A 41 14.50 -15.35 7.14
C PRO A 41 15.45 -14.17 7.43
N ASN A 42 15.34 -13.61 8.64
CA ASN A 42 16.20 -12.55 9.17
C ASN A 42 16.22 -11.23 8.37
N VAL A 43 15.25 -11.00 7.48
CA VAL A 43 15.10 -9.69 6.84
C VAL A 43 14.49 -8.69 7.82
N ARG A 44 14.90 -7.43 7.69
CA ARG A 44 14.27 -6.33 8.43
C ARG A 44 12.82 -6.18 7.98
N THR A 45 11.89 -6.18 8.92
CA THR A 45 10.46 -5.93 8.68
C THR A 45 10.04 -4.63 9.34
N ILE A 46 9.38 -3.75 8.57
CA ILE A 46 8.79 -2.50 9.07
C ILE A 46 7.27 -2.71 9.12
N ILE A 47 6.67 -2.43 10.28
CA ILE A 47 5.22 -2.47 10.48
C ILE A 47 4.77 -1.05 10.79
N VAL A 48 3.95 -0.48 9.91
CA VAL A 48 3.39 0.85 10.06
C VAL A 48 2.03 0.71 10.74
N GLY A 49 1.81 1.46 11.83
CA GLY A 49 0.50 1.56 12.47
C GLY A 49 -0.53 2.23 11.54
N GLY A 50 -1.81 2.09 11.84
CA GLY A 50 -2.87 2.70 11.03
C GLY A 50 -2.65 4.21 10.84
N GLN A 51 -2.73 4.67 9.60
CA GLN A 51 -2.65 6.08 9.24
C GLN A 51 -4.03 6.57 8.82
N ILE A 52 -4.36 7.80 9.20
CA ILE A 52 -5.62 8.47 8.90
C ILE A 52 -5.35 9.79 8.17
N GLY A 53 -6.36 10.27 7.44
CA GLY A 53 -6.26 11.50 6.64
C GLY A 53 -6.58 12.75 7.44
N ILE A 54 -5.72 13.12 8.39
CA ILE A 54 -5.82 14.39 9.13
C ILE A 54 -4.69 15.30 8.65
N ALA A 55 -4.98 16.52 8.24
CA ALA A 55 -3.95 17.45 7.80
C ALA A 55 -2.99 17.85 8.95
N ASP A 56 -1.85 18.43 8.59
CA ASP A 56 -0.82 18.85 9.57
C ASP A 56 -1.33 19.91 10.58
N ASP A 57 -2.40 20.63 10.25
CA ASP A 57 -3.07 21.58 11.15
C ASP A 57 -4.14 20.93 12.06
N GLY A 58 -4.34 19.62 11.95
CA GLY A 58 -5.31 18.84 12.70
C GLY A 58 -6.72 18.81 12.08
N SER A 59 -6.94 19.46 10.93
CA SER A 59 -8.23 19.42 10.23
C SER A 59 -8.45 18.10 9.48
N VAL A 60 -9.72 17.72 9.29
CA VAL A 60 -10.10 16.58 8.43
C VAL A 60 -10.52 17.14 7.08
N PRO A 61 -9.94 16.70 5.95
CA PRO A 61 -10.36 17.12 4.62
C PRO A 61 -11.85 16.85 4.37
N GLU A 62 -12.52 17.76 3.66
CA GLU A 62 -13.96 17.62 3.36
C GLU A 62 -14.27 16.52 2.34
N ASP A 63 -13.29 16.16 1.51
CA ASP A 63 -13.43 15.16 0.47
C ASP A 63 -12.60 13.90 0.75
N LEU A 64 -13.21 12.74 0.49
CA LEU A 64 -12.60 11.44 0.74
C LEU A 64 -11.30 11.24 -0.05
N ALA A 65 -11.18 11.81 -1.26
CA ALA A 65 -9.99 11.63 -2.07
C ALA A 65 -8.78 12.33 -1.43
N THR A 66 -8.97 13.50 -0.84
CA THR A 66 -7.95 14.22 -0.07
C THR A 66 -7.67 13.53 1.24
N GLU A 67 -8.67 13.09 1.99
CA GLU A 67 -8.46 12.30 3.21
C GLU A 67 -7.60 11.04 2.92
N VAL A 68 -7.93 10.29 1.86
CA VAL A 68 -7.14 9.12 1.45
C VAL A 68 -5.72 9.51 1.05
N ARG A 69 -5.54 10.61 0.32
CA ARG A 69 -4.20 11.09 -0.07
C ARG A 69 -3.36 11.41 1.16
N GLU A 70 -3.90 12.17 2.11
CA GLU A 70 -3.21 12.49 3.37
C GLU A 70 -2.83 11.22 4.15
N ALA A 71 -3.74 10.24 4.25
CA ALA A 71 -3.46 8.98 4.91
C ALA A 71 -2.28 8.22 4.27
N PHE A 72 -2.18 8.24 2.93
CA PHE A 72 -1.05 7.64 2.23
C PHE A 72 0.24 8.47 2.38
N GLU A 73 0.18 9.80 2.33
CA GLU A 73 1.35 10.65 2.60
C GLU A 73 1.94 10.37 3.99
N HIS A 74 1.08 10.18 4.99
CA HIS A 74 1.52 9.77 6.33
C HIS A 74 2.22 8.42 6.36
N VAL A 75 1.76 7.43 5.57
CA VAL A 75 2.47 6.15 5.42
C VAL A 75 3.86 6.38 4.83
N GLY A 76 3.97 7.23 3.79
CA GLY A 76 5.25 7.61 3.19
C GLY A 76 6.21 8.23 4.20
N ARG A 77 5.74 9.22 4.97
CA ARG A 77 6.50 9.88 6.05
C ARG A 77 6.94 8.88 7.12
N ALA A 78 6.06 7.94 7.52
CA ALA A 78 6.39 6.91 8.51
C ALA A 78 7.47 5.93 8.01
N LEU A 79 7.42 5.55 6.72
CA LEU A 79 8.44 4.72 6.09
C LEU A 79 9.79 5.44 6.02
N GLN A 80 9.78 6.73 5.66
CA GLN A 80 10.99 7.58 5.67
C GLN A 80 11.57 7.74 7.08
N ALA A 81 10.72 7.95 8.09
CA ALA A 81 11.13 8.00 9.50
C ALA A 81 11.74 6.66 9.97
N ALA A 82 11.36 5.54 9.37
CA ALA A 82 11.98 4.23 9.57
C ALA A 82 13.33 4.07 8.82
N GLY A 83 13.83 5.10 8.14
CA GLY A 83 15.12 5.14 7.46
C GLY A 83 15.11 4.65 6.02
N LEU A 84 13.94 4.59 5.37
CA LEU A 84 13.84 4.40 3.92
C LEU A 84 14.00 5.75 3.18
N GLY A 85 14.39 5.70 1.90
CA GLY A 85 14.56 6.89 1.05
C GLY A 85 13.27 7.33 0.36
N GLU A 86 13.41 8.20 -0.65
CA GLU A 86 12.32 8.67 -1.51
C GLU A 86 11.56 7.52 -2.20
N ASP A 87 12.24 6.40 -2.44
CA ASP A 87 11.68 5.19 -3.05
C ASP A 87 11.03 4.23 -2.04
N ALA A 88 10.74 4.69 -0.82
CA ALA A 88 10.19 3.89 0.27
C ALA A 88 9.00 3.00 -0.13
N TRP A 89 8.11 3.51 -0.99
CA TRP A 89 6.93 2.78 -1.45
C TRP A 89 7.24 1.52 -2.26
N GLU A 90 8.41 1.43 -2.91
CA GLU A 90 8.81 0.25 -3.66
C GLU A 90 9.15 -0.95 -2.77
N TYR A 91 9.31 -0.71 -1.46
CA TYR A 91 9.53 -1.74 -0.44
C TYR A 91 8.22 -2.22 0.22
N VAL A 92 7.06 -1.66 -0.15
CA VAL A 92 5.75 -2.04 0.39
C VAL A 92 5.16 -3.18 -0.45
N TYR A 93 5.17 -4.40 0.09
CA TYR A 93 4.55 -5.57 -0.57
C TYR A 93 3.10 -5.84 -0.12
N LYS A 94 2.65 -5.20 0.96
CA LYS A 94 1.30 -5.37 1.51
C LYS A 94 0.82 -4.06 2.13
N CYS A 95 -0.38 -3.65 1.79
CA CYS A 95 -1.09 -2.54 2.41
C CYS A 95 -2.53 -3.00 2.73
N ILE A 96 -3.05 -2.56 3.87
CA ILE A 96 -4.45 -2.78 4.25
C ILE A 96 -5.08 -1.40 4.38
N SER A 97 -6.00 -1.08 3.49
CA SER A 97 -6.83 0.11 3.57
C SER A 97 -8.20 -0.25 4.13
N LEU A 98 -8.66 0.49 5.13
CA LEU A 98 -10.02 0.42 5.64
C LEU A 98 -10.69 1.74 5.31
N THR A 99 -11.77 1.69 4.54
CA THR A 99 -12.53 2.88 4.16
C THR A 99 -13.97 2.67 4.58
N THR A 100 -14.51 3.59 5.37
CA THR A 100 -15.94 3.61 5.68
C THR A 100 -16.64 4.46 4.64
N GLY A 101 -17.26 3.80 3.67
CA GLY A 101 -18.26 4.40 2.79
C GLY A 101 -19.57 3.65 2.99
N LEU A 102 -20.43 4.12 3.90
CA LEU A 102 -21.79 3.60 4.04
C LEU A 102 -22.72 4.79 3.99
N ASN A 103 -23.34 5.01 2.83
CA ASN A 103 -24.49 5.88 2.58
C ASN A 103 -24.52 7.17 3.41
N LYS A 104 -24.23 8.32 2.81
CA LYS A 104 -25.05 9.49 3.16
C LYS A 104 -26.48 9.06 2.84
N PRO A 105 -27.43 8.95 3.79
CA PRO A 105 -28.82 8.93 3.38
C PRO A 105 -29.01 10.19 2.54
N ASP A 106 -29.58 10.04 1.34
CA ASP A 106 -30.10 11.16 0.56
C ASP A 106 -31.17 11.82 1.43
N ASN A 107 -30.74 12.76 2.28
CA ASN A 107 -31.62 13.68 2.96
C ASN A 107 -31.48 15.02 2.24
N ASP A 108 -32.61 15.45 1.69
CA ASP A 108 -32.94 16.77 1.13
C ASP A 108 -32.45 16.96 -0.33
N VAL A 109 -33.28 17.06 -1.37
CA VAL A 109 -34.65 17.60 -1.54
C VAL A 109 -35.35 16.98 -2.74
#